data_AF-A0A7R9DU74-F1
#
_entry.id   AF-A0A7R9DU74-F1
#
_cell.length_a   1.000
_cell.length_b   1.000
_cell.length_c   1.000
_cell.angle_alpha   90.00
_cell.angle_beta   90.00
_cell.angle_gamma   90.00
#
_symmetry.space_group_name_H-M   'P 1'
#
loop_
_entity.id
_entity.type
_entity.pdbx_description
1 polymer ?
#
loop_
_entity_poly.entity_id
_entity_poly.type
_entity_poly.pdbx_seq_one_letter_code
_entity_poly.pdbx_strand_id
1 'polypeptide(L)'
;MEQHVLGHPYPFELLKNKTLQFFSKTLPILKADETLPKVAKYQKVEEQPLTSNHLSSSYHVEEPHLHRTKREDISTTKLEKEVKEIPP
;
A
#
# COMPACT_ATOMS: atom_id res chain seq x y z
N MET A 1 -1.04 -19.15 8.77
CA MET A 1 -2.11 -18.75 9.70
C MET A 1 -3.33 -18.52 8.87
N GLU A 2 -4.27 -19.45 8.88
CA GLU A 2 -5.56 -19.26 8.21
C GLU A 2 -6.47 -18.53 9.19
N GLN A 3 -6.81 -17.28 8.88
CA GLN A 3 -7.65 -16.46 9.72
C GLN A 3 -9.11 -16.70 9.36
N HIS A 4 -9.78 -17.49 10.18
CA HIS A 4 -11.22 -17.75 10.05
C HIS A 4 -12.00 -16.82 10.99
N VAL A 5 -13.01 -16.13 10.46
CA VAL A 5 -13.97 -15.33 11.24
C VAL A 5 -15.29 -16.06 11.20
N LEU A 6 -15.84 -16.41 12.37
CA LEU A 6 -17.12 -17.14 12.48
C LEU A 6 -17.16 -18.46 11.68
N GLY A 7 -16.02 -19.15 11.56
CA GLY A 7 -15.91 -20.41 10.81
C GLY A 7 -15.86 -20.24 9.29
N HIS A 8 -15.87 -19.00 8.79
CA HIS A 8 -15.67 -18.69 7.39
C HIS A 8 -14.27 -18.09 7.16
N PRO A 9 -13.64 -18.37 6.00
CA PRO A 9 -12.38 -17.73 5.66
C PRO A 9 -12.56 -16.22 5.58
N TYR A 10 -11.60 -15.47 6.09
CA TYR A 10 -11.62 -14.02 6.02
C TYR A 10 -11.75 -13.56 4.55
N PRO A 11 -12.60 -12.56 4.22
CA PRO A 11 -12.90 -12.22 2.82
C PRO A 11 -11.66 -11.94 1.96
N PHE A 12 -10.62 -11.34 2.55
CA PHE A 12 -9.36 -11.08 1.87
C PHE A 12 -8.53 -12.35 1.63
N GLU A 13 -8.65 -13.37 2.48
CA GLU A 13 -8.03 -14.67 2.23
C GLU A 13 -8.71 -15.38 1.07
N LEU A 14 -10.04 -15.30 0.97
CA LEU A 14 -10.77 -15.85 -0.17
C LEU A 14 -10.29 -15.19 -1.47
N LEU A 15 -10.23 -13.86 -1.50
CA LEU A 15 -9.71 -13.13 -2.66
C LEU A 15 -8.26 -13.51 -2.95
N LYS A 16 -7.39 -13.52 -1.95
CA LYS A 16 -5.98 -13.91 -2.09
C LYS A 16 -5.84 -15.31 -2.69
N ASN A 17 -6.56 -16.30 -2.15
CA ASN A 17 -6.45 -17.69 -2.57
C ASN A 17 -6.96 -17.88 -4.00
N LYS A 18 -8.08 -17.25 -4.36
CA LYS A 18 -8.61 -17.28 -5.73
C LYS A 18 -7.68 -16.60 -6.72
N THR A 19 -7.13 -15.44 -6.36
CA THR A 19 -6.16 -14.72 -7.18
C THR A 19 -4.88 -15.53 -7.40
N LEU A 20 -4.35 -16.17 -6.36
CA LEU A 20 -3.18 -17.06 -6.48
C LEU A 20 -3.47 -18.26 -7.40
N GLN A 21 -4.64 -18.89 -7.26
CA GLN A 21 -5.06 -20.00 -8.15
C GLN A 21 -5.24 -19.55 -9.60
N PHE A 22 -5.72 -18.34 -9.82
CA PHE A 22 -5.84 -17.78 -11.17
C PHE A 22 -4.45 -17.57 -11.77
N PHE A 23 -3.56 -16.88 -11.08
CA PHE A 23 -2.22 -16.59 -11.58
C PHE A 23 -1.36 -17.83 -11.77
N SER A 24 -1.48 -18.85 -10.91
CA SER A 24 -0.73 -20.10 -11.11
C SER A 24 -1.05 -20.79 -12.44
N LYS A 25 -2.29 -20.67 -12.92
CA LYS A 25 -2.74 -21.23 -14.20
C LYS A 25 -2.43 -20.32 -15.38
N THR A 26 -2.58 -19.00 -15.20
CA THR A 26 -2.46 -18.05 -16.32
C THR A 26 -1.03 -17.59 -16.58
N LEU A 27 -0.20 -17.41 -15.55
CA LEU A 27 1.17 -16.93 -15.72
C LEU A 27 2.03 -17.82 -16.62
N PRO A 28 1.99 -19.17 -16.55
CA PRO A 28 2.75 -20.01 -17.47
C PRO A 28 2.34 -19.82 -18.93
N ILE A 29 1.04 -19.67 -19.20
CA ILE A 29 0.49 -19.45 -20.55
C ILE A 29 0.97 -18.10 -21.08
N LEU A 30 0.83 -17.03 -20.28
CA LEU A 30 1.26 -15.69 -20.65
C LEU A 30 2.79 -15.58 -20.84
N LYS A 31 3.56 -16.39 -20.11
CA LYS A 31 5.03 -16.44 -20.27
C LYS A 31 5.47 -17.15 -21.54
N ALA A 32 4.72 -18.16 -21.98
CA ALA A 32 5.06 -18.94 -23.17
C ALA A 32 4.68 -18.22 -24.48
N ASP A 33 3.78 -17.24 -24.41
CA ASP A 33 3.37 -16.44 -25.56
C ASP A 33 4.35 -15.29 -25.80
N GLU A 34 5.24 -15.47 -26.78
CA GLU A 34 6.23 -14.46 -27.18
C GLU A 34 5.63 -13.27 -27.94
N THR A 35 4.33 -13.31 -28.30
CA THR A 35 3.66 -12.18 -28.97
C THR A 35 3.21 -11.10 -27.96
N LEU A 36 3.12 -11.45 -26.67
CA LEU A 36 2.67 -10.52 -25.64
C LEU A 36 3.78 -9.54 -25.24
N PRO A 37 3.49 -8.22 -25.16
CA PRO A 37 4.46 -7.23 -24.73
C PRO A 37 4.79 -7.40 -23.24
N LYS A 38 6.08 -7.60 -22.94
CA LYS A 38 6.60 -7.71 -21.58
C LYS A 38 6.58 -6.31 -20.93
N VAL A 39 5.58 -6.06 -20.07
CA VAL A 39 5.40 -4.77 -19.39
C VAL A 39 6.34 -4.58 -18.19
N ALA A 40 6.80 -5.66 -17.57
CA ALA A 40 7.70 -5.62 -16.42
C ALA A 40 9.17 -5.59 -16.87
N LYS A 41 9.90 -4.53 -16.50
CA LYS A 41 11.36 -4.46 -16.62
C LYS A 41 11.98 -5.10 -15.38
N TYR A 42 12.32 -6.38 -15.44
CA TYR A 42 13.09 -7.00 -14.37
C TYR A 42 14.54 -6.52 -14.51
N GLN A 43 15.04 -5.76 -13.53
CA GLN A 43 16.48 -5.64 -13.36
C GLN A 43 16.97 -7.06 -13.09
N LYS A 44 17.87 -7.55 -13.95
CA LYS A 44 18.56 -8.81 -13.70
C LYS A 44 19.37 -8.59 -12.44
N VAL A 45 18.86 -9.03 -11.30
CA VAL A 45 19.65 -9.15 -10.09
C VAL A 45 20.63 -10.25 -10.43
N GLU A 46 21.82 -9.87 -10.89
CA GLU A 46 22.93 -10.80 -11.02
C GLU A 46 23.05 -11.55 -9.69
N GLU A 47 23.20 -12.87 -9.77
CA GLU A 47 23.20 -13.81 -8.66
C GLU A 47 24.37 -13.51 -7.70
N GLN A 48 24.25 -12.42 -6.95
CA GLN A 48 25.09 -12.16 -5.81
C GLN A 48 24.57 -13.05 -4.68
N PRO A 49 25.45 -13.83 -4.02
CA PRO A 49 25.04 -14.67 -2.92
C PRO A 49 24.32 -13.81 -1.89
N LEU A 50 23.09 -14.20 -1.54
CA LEU A 50 22.23 -13.52 -0.56
C LEU A 50 22.86 -13.62 0.84
N THR A 51 23.92 -12.85 1.07
CA THR A 51 24.40 -12.58 2.42
C THR A 51 23.56 -11.42 2.96
N SER A 52 22.66 -11.76 3.88
CA SER A 52 22.15 -10.90 4.95
C SER A 52 21.85 -9.42 4.58
N ASN A 53 20.56 -9.12 4.45
CA ASN A 53 19.94 -7.84 4.87
C ASN A 53 20.33 -6.53 4.14
N HIS A 54 20.39 -6.53 2.82
CA HIS A 54 20.22 -5.28 2.06
C HIS A 54 19.01 -5.37 1.12
N LEU A 55 17.81 -5.09 1.65
CA LEU A 55 16.74 -4.51 0.86
C LEU A 55 17.16 -3.06 0.53
N SER A 56 18.06 -2.88 -0.45
CA SER A 56 18.14 -1.59 -1.12
C SER A 56 16.96 -1.54 -2.09
N SER A 57 15.97 -0.73 -1.72
CA SER A 57 14.85 -0.36 -2.56
C SER A 57 15.39 0.34 -3.81
N SER A 58 15.58 -0.40 -4.90
CA SER A 58 15.85 0.15 -6.24
C SER A 58 14.52 0.59 -6.88
N TYR A 59 13.79 1.45 -6.19
CA TYR A 59 12.72 2.26 -6.77
C TYR A 59 13.16 3.70 -6.63
N HIS A 60 13.89 4.20 -7.63
CA HIS A 60 14.06 5.64 -7.76
C HIS A 60 12.80 6.20 -8.41
N VAL A 61 11.81 6.52 -7.57
CA VAL A 61 10.68 7.36 -7.93
C VAL A 61 11.02 8.73 -7.39
N GLU A 62 11.31 9.68 -8.28
CA GLU A 62 11.38 11.11 -7.96
C GLU A 62 9.96 11.57 -7.57
N GLU A 63 9.56 11.34 -6.31
CA GLU A 63 8.32 11.93 -5.79
C GLU A 63 8.60 13.36 -5.33
N PRO A 64 7.85 14.36 -5.81
CA PRO A 64 7.90 15.70 -5.23
C PRO A 64 7.33 15.62 -3.81
N HIS A 65 8.19 15.89 -2.81
CA HIS A 65 7.80 15.91 -1.41
C HIS A 65 6.72 16.98 -1.16
N LEU A 66 5.45 16.58 -1.19
CA LEU A 66 4.38 17.42 -0.66
C LEU A 66 4.44 17.37 0.87
N HIS A 67 4.94 18.45 1.45
CA HIS A 67 4.95 18.65 2.89
C HIS A 67 3.53 18.52 3.45
N ARG A 68 3.29 17.44 4.19
CA ARG A 68 2.07 17.22 4.97
C ARG A 68 1.94 18.33 6.01
N THR A 69 1.04 19.27 5.80
CA THR A 69 0.68 20.24 6.84
C THR A 69 -0.19 19.54 7.90
N LYS A 70 0.16 19.74 9.18
CA LYS A 70 -0.66 19.29 10.30
C LYS A 70 -1.96 20.10 10.29
N ARG A 71 -3.12 19.43 10.33
CA ARG A 71 -4.37 20.10 10.70
C ARG A 71 -4.28 20.46 12.18
N GLU A 72 -4.61 21.70 12.48
CA GLU A 72 -4.74 22.18 13.86
C GLU A 72 -6.18 21.89 14.30
N ASP A 73 -6.32 21.16 15.41
CA ASP A 73 -7.62 20.85 16.00
C ASP A 73 -8.17 22.12 16.68
N ILE A 74 -9.07 22.82 16.00
CA ILE A 74 -9.82 23.92 16.60
C ILE A 74 -10.97 23.32 17.41
N SER A 75 -10.65 22.80 18.59
CA SER A 75 -11.65 22.56 19.63
C SER A 75 -11.31 23.42 20.84
N THR A 76 -12.31 24.18 21.28
CA THR A 76 -12.41 24.92 22.56
C THR A 76 -11.68 26.26 22.71
N THR A 77 -12.12 27.30 21.99
CA THR A 77 -12.06 28.69 22.48
C THR A 77 -13.20 29.54 21.87
N LYS A 78 -14.45 29.16 22.13
CA LYS A 78 -15.61 30.03 21.84
C LYS A 78 -16.66 29.93 22.95
N LEU A 79 -16.25 30.10 24.20
CA LEU A 79 -17.15 30.29 25.35
C LEU A 79 -16.68 31.36 26.36
N GLU A 80 -15.70 32.21 26.02
CA GLU A 80 -15.21 33.26 26.95
C GLU A 80 -15.31 34.70 26.43
N LYS A 81 -15.99 34.96 25.30
CA LYS A 81 -16.16 36.32 24.75
C LYS A 81 -17.61 36.83 24.71
N GLU A 82 -18.48 36.32 25.57
CA GLU A 82 -19.86 36.82 25.71
C GLU A 82 -20.19 37.22 27.16
N VAL A 83 -19.23 37.80 27.88
CA VAL A 83 -19.50 38.53 29.14
C VAL A 83 -18.59 39.74 29.18
N LYS A 84 -18.90 40.79 28.40
CA LYS A 84 -18.49 42.20 28.63
C LYS A 84 -18.88 43.06 27.42
N GLU A 85 -20.18 43.29 27.23
CA GLU A 85 -20.63 44.50 26.51
C GLU A 85 -22.06 44.85 26.93
N ILE A 86 -22.18 45.43 28.14
CA ILE A 86 -23.32 46.28 28.48
C ILE A 86 -22.73 47.58 29.03
N PRO A 87 -22.78 48.69 28.28
CA PRO A 87 -22.69 50.02 28.86
C PRO A 87 -24.09 50.58 29.18
N PRO A 88 -24.16 51.59 30.06
CA PRO A 88 -25.36 52.00 30.81
C PRO A 88 -26.47 52.67 29.99
#